data_AF-A0A212CSW3-F1
#
_entry.id   AF-A0A212CSW3-F1
#
_cell.length_a   1.000
_cell.length_b   1.000
_cell.length_c   1.000
_cell.angle_alpha   90.00
_cell.angle_beta   90.00
_cell.angle_gamma   90.00
#
_symmetry.space_group_name_H-M   'P 1'
#
loop_
_entity.id
_entity.type
_entity.pdbx_description
1 polymer ?
#
loop_
_entity_poly.entity_id
_entity_poly.type
_entity_poly.pdbx_seq_one_letter_code
_entity_poly.pdbx_strand_id
1 'polypeptide(L)'
;MFSTALDKYGDLSAMGFKQQGTWEHISYTQYYLLARKAAKGFLKYYLLARKAAKGFLKLGLERAHSVAVLAFNSPEWFFSAVGAVFAGGIITGIYTTSSPEACQYIAYDCRANIIMVDTQKQLEKILK
;
A
#
# COMPACT_ATOMS: atom_id res chain seq x y z
N MET A 1 13.26 -4.26 27.72
CA MET A 1 13.72 -2.87 27.50
C MET A 1 12.55 -1.91 27.29
N PHE A 2 11.69 -2.09 26.27
CA PHE A 2 10.55 -1.18 26.03
C PHE A 2 9.46 -1.23 27.13
N SER A 3 9.03 -2.42 27.57
CA SER A 3 8.04 -2.56 28.66
C SER A 3 8.52 -1.92 29.97
N THR A 4 9.79 -2.10 30.32
CA THR A 4 10.41 -1.48 31.50
C THR A 4 10.42 0.06 31.44
N ALA A 5 10.51 0.63 30.23
CA ALA A 5 10.42 2.08 30.03
C ALA A 5 8.97 2.57 30.14
N LEU A 6 8.00 1.80 29.64
CA LEU A 6 6.57 2.07 29.85
C LEU A 6 6.18 2.07 31.33
N ASP A 7 6.66 1.09 32.10
CA ASP A 7 6.31 0.99 33.52
C ASP A 7 6.83 2.19 34.32
N LYS A 8 7.96 2.79 33.89
CA LYS A 8 8.60 3.93 34.58
C LYS A 8 8.17 5.29 34.06
N TYR A 9 7.85 5.40 32.77
CA TYR A 9 7.67 6.68 32.07
C TYR A 9 6.37 6.75 31.27
N GLY A 10 5.44 5.82 31.50
CA GLY A 10 4.24 5.62 30.69
C GLY A 10 3.34 6.86 30.58
N ASP A 11 3.29 7.68 31.64
CA ASP A 11 2.47 8.90 31.69
C ASP A 11 3.18 10.13 31.11
N LEU A 12 4.48 10.04 30.80
CA LEU A 12 5.20 11.13 30.15
C LEU A 12 4.75 11.27 28.69
N SER A 13 4.74 12.51 28.21
CA SER A 13 4.42 12.85 26.83
C SER A 13 5.45 12.24 25.88
N ALA A 14 4.98 11.46 24.90
CA ALA A 14 5.80 10.80 23.88
C ALA A 14 5.72 11.51 22.53
N MET A 15 4.56 12.04 22.18
CA MET A 15 4.33 12.70 20.90
C MET A 15 3.29 13.82 21.04
N GLY A 16 3.60 14.98 20.48
CA GLY A 16 2.65 16.08 20.29
C GLY A 16 2.32 16.25 18.80
N PHE A 17 1.05 16.48 18.48
CA PHE A 17 0.62 16.81 17.12
C PHE A 17 -0.48 17.87 17.14
N LYS A 18 -0.68 18.54 16.01
CA LYS A 18 -1.69 19.60 15.88
C LYS A 18 -2.90 19.08 15.11
N GLN A 19 -4.08 19.10 15.73
CA GLN A 19 -5.34 18.73 15.12
C GLN A 19 -6.32 19.89 15.23
N GLN A 20 -6.87 20.33 14.08
CA GLN A 20 -7.81 21.46 13.98
C GLN A 20 -7.37 22.74 14.72
N GLY A 21 -6.06 23.01 14.73
CA GLY A 21 -5.51 24.21 15.38
C GLY A 21 -5.05 23.99 16.83
N THR A 22 -5.44 22.90 17.48
CA THR A 22 -5.11 22.59 18.87
C THR A 22 -3.94 21.62 18.97
N TRP A 23 -3.04 21.85 19.94
CA TRP A 23 -1.99 20.91 20.26
C TRP A 23 -2.54 19.80 21.15
N GLU A 24 -2.38 18.56 20.68
CA GLU A 24 -2.68 17.35 21.41
C GLU A 24 -1.39 16.62 21.72
N HIS A 25 -1.33 15.96 22.88
CA HIS A 25 -0.20 15.16 23.31
C HIS A 25 -0.67 13.76 23.70
N ILE A 26 0.11 12.75 23.30
CA ILE A 26 -0.10 11.38 23.72
C ILE A 26 1.07 10.88 24.57
N SER A 27 0.75 10.11 25.61
CA SER A 27 1.74 9.54 26.51
C SER A 27 2.44 8.32 25.89
N TYR A 28 3.55 7.87 26.48
CA TYR A 28 4.23 6.64 26.06
C TYR A 28 3.31 5.42 26.08
N THR A 29 2.45 5.31 27.09
CA THR A 29 1.45 4.23 27.19
C THR A 29 0.45 4.29 26.04
N GLN A 30 -0.09 5.48 25.74
CA GLN A 30 -1.03 5.66 24.64
C GLN A 30 -0.38 5.36 23.29
N TYR A 31 0.83 5.87 23.05
CA TYR A 31 1.61 5.60 21.84
C TYR A 31 1.81 4.10 21.63
N TYR A 32 2.23 3.37 22.68
CA TYR A 32 2.42 1.93 22.59
C TYR A 32 1.13 1.17 22.23
N LEU A 33 0.02 1.49 22.88
CA LEU A 33 -1.27 0.84 22.62
C LEU A 33 -1.74 1.10 21.18
N LEU A 34 -1.57 2.33 20.69
CA LEU A 34 -1.87 2.69 19.30
C LEU A 34 -0.98 1.91 18.33
N ALA A 35 0.33 1.86 18.57
CA ALA A 35 1.28 1.10 17.75
C ALA A 35 0.96 -0.39 17.73
N ARG A 36 0.63 -0.98 18.88
CA ARG A 36 0.25 -2.40 18.99
C ARG A 36 -1.08 -2.70 18.29
N LYS A 37 -2.06 -1.80 18.38
CA LYS A 37 -3.32 -1.92 17.64
C LYS A 37 -3.09 -1.82 16.13
N ALA A 38 -2.25 -0.89 15.68
CA ALA A 38 -1.85 -0.75 14.29
C ALA A 38 -1.12 -2.01 13.79
N ALA A 39 -0.21 -2.57 14.58
CA ALA A 39 0.50 -3.81 14.27
C ALA A 39 -0.45 -5.01 14.12
N LYS A 40 -1.51 -5.12 14.95
CA LYS A 40 -2.56 -6.13 14.75
C LYS A 40 -3.33 -5.91 13.45
N GLY A 41 -3.58 -4.67 13.05
CA GLY A 41 -4.14 -4.32 11.75
C GLY A 41 -3.26 -4.78 10.59
N PHE A 42 -1.94 -4.73 10.76
CA PHE A 42 -0.96 -5.15 9.76
C PHE A 42 -1.13 -6.62 9.32
N LEU A 43 -1.55 -7.52 10.22
CA LEU A 43 -1.81 -8.92 9.86
C LEU A 43 -2.92 -9.04 8.80
N LYS A 44 -3.98 -8.23 8.90
CA LYS A 44 -5.06 -8.20 7.90
C LYS A 44 -4.53 -7.73 6.55
N TYR A 45 -3.73 -6.66 6.53
CA TYR A 45 -3.14 -6.12 5.31
C TYR A 45 -2.16 -7.09 4.64
N TYR A 46 -1.34 -7.77 5.45
CA TYR A 46 -0.45 -8.84 5.00
C TYR A 46 -1.22 -9.98 4.32
N LEU A 47 -2.35 -10.42 4.91
CA LEU A 47 -3.19 -11.46 4.32
C LEU A 47 -3.83 -11.02 3.00
N LEU A 48 -4.25 -9.76 2.88
CA LEU A 48 -4.80 -9.21 1.64
C LEU A 48 -3.73 -9.11 0.54
N ALA A 49 -2.53 -8.62 0.87
CA ALA A 49 -1.40 -8.61 -0.07
C ALA A 49 -1.01 -10.03 -0.53
N ARG A 50 -1.03 -11.02 0.36
CA ARG A 50 -0.82 -12.43 -0.01
C ARG A 50 -1.91 -12.96 -0.94
N LYS A 51 -3.17 -12.57 -0.74
CA LYS A 51 -4.26 -12.94 -1.65
C LYS A 51 -4.05 -12.33 -3.03
N ALA A 52 -3.68 -11.04 -3.09
CA ALA A 52 -3.32 -10.38 -4.35
C ALA A 52 -2.17 -11.10 -5.06
N ALA A 53 -1.08 -11.42 -4.34
CA ALA A 53 0.07 -12.16 -4.88
C ALA A 53 -0.34 -13.51 -5.51
N LYS A 54 -1.17 -14.30 -4.82
CA LYS A 54 -1.69 -15.56 -5.36
C LYS A 54 -2.54 -15.35 -6.61
N GLY A 55 -3.37 -14.29 -6.62
CA GLY A 55 -4.14 -13.89 -7.79
C GLY A 55 -3.24 -13.55 -8.97
N PHE A 56 -2.19 -12.78 -8.76
CA PHE A 56 -1.24 -12.42 -9.82
C PHE A 56 -0.52 -13.63 -10.41
N LEU A 57 -0.02 -14.54 -9.56
CA LEU A 57 0.57 -15.80 -10.03
C LEU A 57 -0.43 -16.63 -10.85
N LYS A 58 -1.69 -16.69 -10.41
CA LYS A 58 -2.75 -17.42 -11.12
C LYS A 58 -3.11 -16.77 -12.47
N LEU A 59 -3.04 -15.45 -12.56
CA LEU A 59 -3.27 -14.69 -13.79
C LEU A 59 -2.08 -14.70 -14.76
N GLY A 60 -0.96 -15.32 -14.37
CA GLY A 60 0.21 -15.48 -15.25
C GLY A 60 1.28 -14.42 -15.06
N LEU A 61 1.38 -13.79 -13.88
CA LEU A 61 2.53 -12.95 -13.57
C LEU A 61 3.82 -13.77 -13.60
N GLU A 62 4.73 -13.40 -14.49
CA GLU A 62 6.06 -13.97 -14.58
C GLU A 62 7.03 -13.30 -13.60
N ARG A 63 8.09 -14.01 -13.22
CA ARG A 63 9.13 -13.46 -12.35
C ARG A 63 9.76 -12.23 -12.98
N ALA A 64 9.95 -11.17 -12.19
CA ALA A 64 10.51 -9.89 -12.62
C ALA A 64 9.75 -9.18 -13.76
N HIS A 65 8.50 -9.58 -14.02
CA HIS A 65 7.55 -8.81 -14.82
C HIS A 65 6.69 -7.94 -13.92
N SER A 66 6.02 -6.96 -14.53
CA SER A 66 5.36 -5.90 -13.80
C SER A 66 3.87 -6.18 -13.56
N VAL A 67 3.40 -5.80 -12.38
CA VAL A 67 2.01 -5.47 -12.11
C VAL A 67 1.91 -3.95 -12.12
N ALA A 68 1.33 -3.39 -13.17
CA ALA A 68 1.09 -1.96 -13.26
C ALA A 68 -0.20 -1.60 -12.50
N VAL A 69 -0.25 -0.43 -11.88
CA VAL A 69 -1.44 0.05 -11.15
C VAL A 69 -1.77 1.46 -11.56
N LEU A 70 -2.90 1.61 -12.27
CA LEU A 70 -3.50 2.87 -12.71
C LEU A 70 -4.76 3.13 -11.87
N ALA A 71 -4.55 3.66 -10.67
CA ALA A 71 -5.61 3.92 -9.70
C ALA A 71 -5.24 5.05 -8.75
N PHE A 72 -6.25 5.69 -8.14
CA PHE A 72 -6.04 6.65 -7.07
C PHE A 72 -5.64 5.97 -5.76
N ASN A 73 -5.22 6.75 -4.76
CA ASN A 73 -4.81 6.24 -3.46
C ASN A 73 -5.96 5.46 -2.80
N SER A 74 -5.74 4.15 -2.61
CA SER A 74 -6.65 3.25 -1.92
C SER A 74 -5.89 2.13 -1.21
N PRO A 75 -6.51 1.43 -0.24
CA PRO A 75 -5.93 0.23 0.33
C PRO A 75 -5.64 -0.86 -0.72
N GLU A 76 -6.49 -1.01 -1.73
CA GLU A 76 -6.36 -1.97 -2.82
C GLU A 76 -5.11 -1.70 -3.68
N TRP A 77 -4.79 -0.42 -3.92
CA TRP A 77 -3.54 -0.02 -4.57
C TRP A 77 -2.34 -0.55 -3.78
N PHE A 78 -2.34 -0.34 -2.46
CA PHE A 78 -1.27 -0.80 -1.58
C PHE A 78 -1.16 -2.33 -1.53
N PHE A 79 -2.28 -3.05 -1.48
CA PHE A 79 -2.27 -4.53 -1.49
C PHE A 79 -1.76 -5.08 -2.81
N SER A 80 -2.07 -4.40 -3.92
CA SER A 80 -1.56 -4.75 -5.24
C SER A 80 -0.05 -4.54 -5.31
N ALA A 81 0.45 -3.41 -4.80
CA ALA A 81 1.88 -3.11 -4.75
C ALA A 81 2.67 -4.16 -3.94
N VAL A 82 2.26 -4.42 -2.70
CA VAL A 82 2.92 -5.43 -1.84
C VAL A 82 2.73 -6.84 -2.40
N GLY A 83 1.55 -7.13 -2.96
CA GLY A 83 1.24 -8.41 -3.59
C GLY A 83 2.13 -8.70 -4.80
N ALA A 84 2.43 -7.70 -5.63
CA ALA A 84 3.35 -7.83 -6.77
C ALA A 84 4.74 -8.24 -6.29
N VAL A 85 5.27 -7.57 -5.26
CA VAL A 85 6.57 -7.90 -4.65
C VAL A 85 6.56 -9.32 -4.07
N PHE A 86 5.51 -9.70 -3.35
CA PHE A 86 5.37 -11.05 -2.79
C PHE A 86 5.31 -12.14 -3.86
N ALA A 87 4.76 -11.84 -5.04
CA ALA A 87 4.73 -12.76 -6.18
C ALA A 87 6.07 -12.81 -6.95
N GLY A 88 7.08 -12.01 -6.56
CA GLY A 88 8.35 -11.91 -7.27
C GLY A 88 8.28 -11.05 -8.54
N GLY A 89 7.25 -10.21 -8.67
CA GLY A 89 7.10 -9.22 -9.72
C GLY A 89 7.56 -7.82 -9.29
N ILE A 90 7.42 -6.87 -10.20
CA ILE A 90 7.77 -5.47 -10.02
C ILE A 90 6.47 -4.65 -9.95
N ILE A 91 6.38 -3.71 -9.02
CA ILE A 91 5.25 -2.78 -8.96
C ILE A 91 5.56 -1.56 -9.84
N THR A 92 4.65 -1.21 -10.75
CA THR A 92 4.74 0.03 -11.54
C THR A 92 3.49 0.89 -11.33
N GLY A 93 3.66 2.07 -10.74
CA GLY A 93 2.56 3.02 -10.62
C GLY A 93 2.36 3.82 -11.91
N ILE A 94 1.11 3.99 -12.35
CA ILE A 94 0.75 4.88 -13.46
C ILE A 94 -0.16 5.98 -12.89
N TYR A 95 0.18 7.24 -13.18
CA TYR A 95 -0.65 8.35 -12.75
C TYR A 95 -2.02 8.32 -13.42
N THR A 96 -3.08 8.54 -12.64
CA THR A 96 -4.46 8.60 -13.16
C THR A 96 -4.70 9.74 -14.14
N THR A 97 -3.79 10.72 -14.19
CA THR A 97 -3.76 11.85 -15.12
C THR A 97 -3.01 11.54 -16.42
N SER A 98 -2.30 10.41 -16.53
CA SER A 98 -1.60 10.03 -17.75
C SER A 98 -2.58 9.81 -18.91
N SER A 99 -2.14 10.18 -20.12
CA SER A 99 -2.89 9.92 -21.37
C SER A 99 -2.89 8.41 -21.69
N PRO A 100 -3.82 7.93 -22.54
CA PRO A 100 -3.82 6.54 -23.01
C PRO A 100 -2.48 6.10 -23.62
N GLU A 101 -1.87 6.95 -24.44
CA GLU A 101 -0.59 6.67 -25.12
C GLU A 101 0.55 6.53 -24.10
N ALA A 102 0.57 7.39 -23.08
CA ALA A 102 1.52 7.28 -21.98
C ALA A 102 1.29 6.00 -21.16
N CYS A 103 0.04 5.61 -20.91
CA CYS A 103 -0.28 4.36 -20.22
C CYS A 103 0.22 3.14 -21.01
N GLN A 104 0.00 3.12 -22.32
CA GLN A 104 0.48 2.07 -23.22
C GLN A 104 2.00 1.98 -23.24
N TYR A 105 2.68 3.13 -23.38
CA TYR A 105 4.14 3.19 -23.35
C TYR A 105 4.69 2.62 -22.05
N ILE A 106 4.16 3.06 -20.89
CA ILE A 106 4.61 2.58 -19.58
C ILE A 106 4.34 1.08 -19.42
N ALA A 107 3.15 0.61 -19.82
CA ALA A 107 2.80 -0.81 -19.75
C ALA A 107 3.76 -1.69 -20.55
N TYR A 108 4.16 -1.24 -21.74
CA TYR A 108 5.15 -1.90 -22.57
C TYR A 108 6.56 -1.86 -21.96
N ASP A 109 7.04 -0.67 -21.59
CA ASP A 109 8.39 -0.46 -21.06
C ASP A 109 8.64 -1.23 -19.76
N CYS A 110 7.66 -1.23 -18.84
CA CYS A 110 7.77 -1.98 -17.60
C CYS A 110 7.51 -3.49 -17.76
N ARG A 111 7.16 -3.97 -18.96
CA ARG A 111 6.79 -5.35 -19.26
C ARG A 111 5.65 -5.83 -18.34
N ALA A 112 4.55 -5.08 -18.32
CA ALA A 112 3.39 -5.42 -17.52
C ALA A 112 2.73 -6.72 -18.03
N ASN A 113 2.58 -7.73 -17.17
CA ASN A 113 1.68 -8.85 -17.44
C ASN A 113 0.26 -8.53 -16.95
N ILE A 114 0.14 -7.68 -15.94
CA ILE A 114 -1.13 -7.37 -15.28
C ILE A 114 -1.21 -5.86 -15.07
N ILE A 115 -2.38 -5.28 -15.35
CA ILE A 115 -2.68 -3.87 -15.08
C ILE A 115 -3.92 -3.79 -14.20
N MET A 116 -3.76 -3.25 -12.99
CA MET A 116 -4.84 -2.98 -12.05
C MET A 116 -5.42 -1.58 -12.34
N VAL A 117 -6.73 -1.48 -12.43
CA VAL A 117 -7.47 -0.23 -12.66
C VAL A 117 -8.61 -0.10 -11.64
N ASP A 118 -8.90 1.11 -11.19
CA ASP A 118 -9.93 1.37 -10.17
C ASP A 118 -11.31 1.75 -10.74
N THR A 119 -11.36 2.17 -12.01
CA THR A 119 -12.57 2.71 -12.63
C THR A 119 -12.64 2.35 -14.11
N GLN A 120 -13.86 2.37 -14.65
CA GLN A 120 -14.12 2.15 -16.08
C GLN A 120 -13.35 3.14 -16.95
N LYS A 121 -13.25 4.41 -16.53
CA LYS A 121 -12.48 5.44 -17.23
C LYS A 121 -10.99 5.10 -17.35
N GLN A 122 -10.38 4.50 -16.32
CA GLN A 122 -8.99 4.06 -16.41
C GLN A 122 -8.85 2.81 -17.28
N LEU A 123 -9.80 1.87 -17.20
CA LEU A 123 -9.84 0.70 -18.08
C LEU A 123 -9.89 1.09 -19.57
N GLU A 124 -10.70 2.09 -19.92
CA GLU A 124 -10.80 2.62 -21.28
C GLU A 124 -9.49 3.19 -21.83
N LYS A 125 -8.55 3.59 -20.97
CA LYS A 125 -7.21 4.02 -21.42
C LYS A 125 -6.31 2.85 -21.83
N ILE A 126 -6.61 1.66 -21.33
CA ILE A 126 -5.82 0.43 -21.55
C ILE A 126 -6.38 -0.38 -22.72
N LEU A 127 -7.70 -0.36 -22.92
CA LEU A 127 -8.38 -1.15 -23.96
C LEU A 127 -8.45 -0.47 -25.34
N LYS A 128 -7.96 0.77 -25.45
CA LYS A 128 -7.82 1.48 -26.73
C LYS A 128 -6.52 1.11 -27.40
#